data_AF-A0A9C8H9Q1-F1
#
_entry.id   AF-A0A9C8H9Q1-F1
#
_cell.length_a   1.000
_cell.length_b   1.000
_cell.length_c   1.000
_cell.angle_alpha   90.00
_cell.angle_beta   90.00
_cell.angle_gamma   90.00
#
_symmetry.space_group_name_H-M   'P 1'
#
loop_
_entity.id
_entity.type
_entity.pdbx_description
1 polymer ?
#
loop_
_entity_poly.entity_id
_entity_poly.type
_entity_poly.pdbx_seq_one_letter_code
_entity_poly.pdbx_strand_id
1 'polypeptide(L)'
;ATRRLAREVAAGRLDPEDVDAETLPRFLDTCLLPDPDLVIRTSGEARISNFLLWQSAYAEYEFTPVLWPDFTAAHFAEIVWNYSTRERRFGAVSA
;
A
#
# COMPACT_ATOMS: atom_id res chain seq x y z
N ALA A 1 -0.39 4.57 14.16
CA ALA A 1 0.71 3.64 14.49
C ALA A 1 1.60 4.09 15.65
N THR A 2 2.51 5.05 15.47
CA THR A 2 3.61 5.34 16.44
C THR A 2 3.14 5.61 17.87
N ARG A 3 2.05 6.37 18.08
CA ARG A 3 1.49 6.60 19.42
C ARG A 3 1.00 5.33 20.11
N ARG A 4 0.50 4.33 19.36
CA ARG A 4 0.08 3.04 19.91
C ARG A 4 1.30 2.20 20.26
N LEU A 5 2.28 2.12 19.36
CA LEU A 5 3.56 1.44 19.60
C LEU A 5 4.24 1.98 20.88
N ALA A 6 4.35 3.30 21.01
CA ALA A 6 4.95 3.93 22.20
C ALA A 6 4.21 3.58 23.51
N ARG A 7 2.89 3.36 23.47
CA ARG A 7 2.11 2.93 24.64
C ARG A 7 2.37 1.47 25.00
N GLU A 8 2.59 0.59 24.03
CA GLU A 8 2.97 -0.80 24.28
C GLU A 8 4.36 -0.90 24.93
N VAL A 9 5.31 -0.10 24.42
CA VAL A 9 6.65 0.04 24.99
C VAL A 9 6.58 0.58 26.43
N ALA A 10 5.85 1.68 26.65
CA ALA A 10 5.68 2.27 27.98
C ALA A 10 4.98 1.32 28.97
N ALA A 11 4.15 0.40 28.48
CA ALA A 11 3.49 -0.60 29.30
C ALA A 11 4.32 -1.88 29.54
N GLY A 12 5.56 -1.93 29.04
CA GLY A 12 6.46 -3.08 29.17
C GLY A 12 6.02 -4.31 28.36
N ARG A 13 5.16 -4.14 27.35
CA ARG A 13 4.67 -5.22 26.48
C ARG A 13 5.48 -5.39 25.20
N LEU A 14 6.39 -4.44 24.92
CA LEU A 14 7.30 -4.45 23.79
C LEU A 14 8.63 -3.85 24.23
N ASP A 15 9.74 -4.54 23.97
CA ASP A 15 11.07 -3.98 24.20
C ASP A 15 11.39 -2.96 23.09
N PRO A 16 11.86 -1.74 23.41
CA PRO A 16 12.33 -0.78 22.41
C PRO A 16 13.37 -1.36 21.43
N GLU A 17 14.23 -2.27 21.88
CA GLU A 17 15.29 -2.86 21.05
C GLU A 17 14.75 -3.87 20.04
N ASP A 18 13.54 -4.41 20.28
CA ASP A 18 12.84 -5.30 19.37
C ASP A 18 12.03 -4.52 18.30
N VAL A 19 12.04 -3.18 18.32
CA VAL A 19 11.30 -2.37 17.35
C VAL A 19 12.08 -2.25 16.04
N ASP A 20 11.49 -2.81 14.99
CA ASP A 20 12.05 -2.81 13.64
C ASP A 20 11.05 -2.37 12.56
N ALA A 21 11.44 -2.53 11.30
CA ALA A 21 10.61 -2.20 10.14
C ALA A 21 9.34 -3.06 10.03
N GLU A 22 9.32 -4.28 10.61
CA GLU A 22 8.14 -5.16 10.60
C GLU A 22 7.18 -4.85 11.76
N THR A 23 7.70 -4.23 12.82
CA THR A 23 6.94 -3.87 14.00
C THR A 23 5.93 -2.76 13.73
N LEU A 24 6.34 -1.68 13.05
CA LEU A 24 5.45 -0.55 12.74
C LEU A 24 4.18 -0.94 11.95
N PRO A 25 4.25 -1.77 10.88
CA PRO A 25 3.09 -2.24 10.13
C PRO A 25 1.98 -2.82 11.02
N ARG A 26 2.34 -3.55 12.08
CA ARG A 26 1.38 -4.17 13.02
C ARG A 26 0.52 -3.15 13.78
N PHE A 27 0.95 -1.90 13.82
CA PHE A 27 0.24 -0.79 14.46
C PHE A 27 -0.44 0.17 13.47
N LEU A 28 -0.30 -0.05 12.16
CA LEU A 28 -1.06 0.68 11.14
C LEU A 28 -2.51 0.21 11.15
N ASP A 29 -3.41 1.04 10.63
CA ASP A 29 -4.83 0.72 10.60
C ASP A 29 -5.16 -0.42 9.61
N THR A 30 -4.24 -0.70 8.68
CA THR A 30 -4.33 -1.79 7.69
C THR A 30 -3.67 -3.08 8.15
N CYS A 31 -3.29 -3.23 9.42
CA CYS A 31 -2.47 -4.37 9.89
C CYS A 31 -3.10 -5.76 9.71
N LEU A 32 -4.38 -5.84 9.33
CA LEU A 32 -5.11 -7.07 9.03
C LEU A 32 -5.26 -7.33 7.52
N LEU A 33 -4.71 -6.46 6.69
CA LEU A 33 -4.78 -6.52 5.23
C LEU A 33 -3.37 -6.69 4.66
N PRO A 34 -3.22 -7.39 3.53
CA PRO A 34 -1.96 -7.37 2.80
C PRO A 34 -1.69 -5.97 2.23
N ASP A 35 -0.42 -5.69 1.98
CA ASP A 35 -0.02 -4.49 1.26
C ASP A 35 -0.56 -4.54 -0.19
N PRO A 36 -0.98 -3.39 -0.77
CA PRO A 36 -1.49 -3.36 -2.13
C PRO A 36 -0.38 -3.63 -3.13
N ASP A 37 -0.65 -4.55 -4.06
CA ASP A 37 0.24 -4.75 -5.21
C ASP A 37 0.07 -3.70 -6.30
N LEU A 38 -1.13 -3.11 -6.41
CA LEU A 38 -1.49 -2.12 -7.43
C LEU A 38 -2.33 -1.00 -6.81
N VAL A 39 -1.91 0.24 -7.04
CA VAL A 39 -2.66 1.45 -6.69
C VAL A 39 -3.10 2.16 -7.97
N ILE A 40 -4.42 2.24 -8.16
CA ILE A 40 -5.03 2.91 -9.32
C ILE A 40 -5.48 4.31 -8.90
N ARG A 41 -5.06 5.33 -9.64
CA ARG A 41 -5.51 6.71 -9.46
C ARG A 41 -6.13 7.25 -10.75
N THR A 42 -7.39 7.64 -10.64
CA THR A 42 -8.16 8.28 -11.70
C THR A 42 -7.82 9.77 -11.86
N SER A 43 -8.44 10.41 -12.85
CA SER A 43 -8.37 11.85 -13.16
C SER A 43 -7.01 12.37 -13.65
N GLY A 44 -6.10 11.49 -14.08
CA GLY A 44 -4.85 11.84 -14.77
C GLY A 44 -3.73 12.39 -13.90
N GLU A 45 -3.91 12.46 -12.59
CA GLU A 45 -2.96 13.11 -11.69
C GLU A 45 -1.91 12.14 -11.17
N ALA A 46 -0.65 12.31 -11.59
CA ALA A 46 0.48 11.47 -11.21
C ALA A 46 1.05 11.83 -9.82
N ARG A 47 0.23 11.65 -8.77
CA ARG A 47 0.64 11.85 -7.37
C ARG A 47 -0.01 10.82 -6.45
N ILE A 48 0.60 10.57 -5.30
CA ILE A 48 0.04 9.65 -4.29
C ILE A 48 -0.89 10.39 -3.31
N SER A 49 -0.62 11.68 -3.07
CA SER A 49 -1.42 12.52 -2.14
C SER A 49 -1.54 11.94 -0.73
N ASN A 50 -0.44 11.42 -0.17
CA ASN A 50 -0.40 10.87 1.19
C ASN A 50 -1.32 9.65 1.40
N PHE A 51 -1.68 8.95 0.33
CA PHE A 51 -2.45 7.71 0.39
C PHE A 51 -1.54 6.49 0.57
N LEU A 52 -1.74 5.74 1.65
CA LEU A 52 -1.07 4.46 1.94
C LEU A 52 0.47 4.46 1.83
N LEU A 53 1.14 5.54 2.24
CA LEU A 53 2.59 5.71 2.06
C LEU A 53 3.46 4.52 2.48
N TRP A 54 3.09 3.83 3.55
CA TRP A 54 3.84 2.67 4.03
C TRP A 54 3.49 1.42 3.22
N GLN A 55 2.20 1.16 3.06
CA GLN A 55 1.68 -0.05 2.44
C GLN A 55 2.01 -0.08 0.93
N SER A 56 2.01 1.08 0.27
CA SER A 56 2.23 1.17 -1.17
C SER A 56 3.70 1.40 -1.55
N ALA A 57 4.64 1.10 -0.65
CA ALA A 57 6.08 1.28 -0.88
C ALA A 57 6.60 0.45 -2.08
N TYR A 58 6.02 -0.73 -2.32
CA TYR A 58 6.35 -1.62 -3.42
C TYR A 58 5.17 -1.89 -4.37
N ALA A 59 4.12 -1.08 -4.27
CA ALA A 59 2.99 -1.15 -5.16
C ALA A 59 3.35 -0.63 -6.55
N GLU A 60 2.81 -1.26 -7.59
CA GLU A 60 2.71 -0.66 -8.90
C GLU A 60 1.68 0.47 -8.88
N TYR A 61 1.88 1.49 -9.70
CA TYR A 61 0.93 2.58 -9.84
C TYR A 61 0.39 2.61 -11.26
N GLU A 62 -0.93 2.81 -11.37
CA GLU A 62 -1.60 3.10 -12.62
C GLU A 62 -2.31 4.45 -12.50
N PHE A 63 -1.96 5.38 -13.38
CA PHE A 63 -2.60 6.69 -13.47
C PHE A 63 -3.44 6.73 -14.73
N THR A 64 -4.77 6.78 -14.59
CA THR A 64 -5.69 6.84 -15.71
C THR A 64 -6.31 8.24 -15.84
N PRO A 65 -6.42 8.79 -17.07
CA PRO A 65 -7.09 10.08 -17.29
C PRO A 65 -8.60 10.01 -17.05
N VAL A 66 -9.19 8.81 -17.01
CA VAL A 66 -10.63 8.61 -16.77
C VAL A 66 -11.01 9.22 -15.42
N LEU A 67 -12.06 10.04 -15.39
CA LEU A 67 -12.59 10.63 -14.17
C LEU A 67 -13.28 9.56 -13.32
N TRP A 68 -13.26 9.70 -11.99
CA TRP A 68 -13.86 8.72 -11.09
C TRP A 68 -15.33 8.37 -11.40
N PRO A 69 -16.23 9.35 -11.70
CA PRO A 69 -17.62 9.03 -12.07
C PRO A 69 -17.76 8.24 -13.37
N ASP A 70 -16.77 8.34 -14.27
CA ASP A 70 -16.76 7.67 -15.57
C ASP A 70 -15.96 6.35 -15.54
N PHE A 71 -15.40 5.99 -14.38
CA PHE A 71 -14.61 4.77 -14.22
C PHE A 71 -15.53 3.53 -14.21
N THR A 72 -15.21 2.53 -15.03
CA THR A 72 -16.06 1.36 -15.27
C THR A 72 -15.32 0.07 -14.96
N ALA A 73 -16.07 -1.03 -14.83
CA ALA A 73 -15.50 -2.37 -14.68
C ALA A 73 -14.60 -2.77 -15.88
N ALA A 74 -14.88 -2.26 -17.09
CA ALA A 74 -14.05 -2.49 -18.26
C ALA A 74 -12.68 -1.81 -18.12
N HIS A 75 -12.65 -0.55 -17.66
CA HIS A 75 -11.41 0.15 -17.35
C HIS A 75 -10.60 -0.57 -16.27
N PHE A 76 -11.27 -1.05 -15.22
CA PHE A 76 -10.61 -1.82 -14.17
C PHE A 76 -10.01 -3.13 -14.71
N ALA A 77 -10.76 -3.90 -15.50
CA ALA A 77 -10.29 -5.17 -16.06
C ALA A 77 -9.08 -4.97 -16.99
N GLU A 78 -9.08 -3.92 -17.81
CA GLU A 78 -7.95 -3.56 -18.67
C GLU A 78 -6.70 -3.22 -17.84
N ILE A 79 -6.86 -2.41 -16.79
CA ILE A 79 -5.75 -2.04 -15.90
C ILE A 79 -5.17 -3.27 -15.21
N VAL A 80 -6.02 -4.16 -14.68
CA VAL A 80 -5.59 -5.40 -14.03
C VAL A 80 -4.90 -6.34 -15.00
N TRP A 81 -5.41 -6.45 -16.23
CA TRP A 81 -4.74 -7.22 -17.29
C TRP A 81 -3.35 -6.68 -17.58
N ASN A 82 -3.21 -5.37 -17.77
CA ASN A 82 -1.93 -4.72 -18.01
C ASN A 82 -0.97 -4.95 -16.83
N TYR A 83 -1.45 -4.82 -15.59
CA TYR A 83 -0.68 -5.13 -14.40
C TYR A 83 -0.17 -6.58 -14.41
N SER A 84 -1.00 -7.56 -14.76
CA SER A 84 -0.63 -8.99 -14.81
C SER A 84 0.50 -9.31 -15.78
N THR A 85 0.71 -8.47 -16.79
CA THR A 85 1.80 -8.61 -17.77
C THR A 85 3.13 -7.97 -17.35
N ARG A 86 3.16 -7.24 -16.24
CA ARG A 86 4.38 -6.58 -15.75
C ARG A 86 5.30 -7.57 -15.04
N GLU A 87 6.58 -7.56 -15.38
CA GLU A 87 7.61 -8.27 -14.61
C GLU A 87 8.06 -7.42 -13.42
N ARG A 88 7.77 -7.87 -12.19
CA ARG A 88 8.27 -7.23 -10.97
C ARG A 88 9.78 -7.48 -10.84
N ARG A 89 10.58 -6.44 -11.05
CA ARG A 89 12.06 -6.53 -11.01
C ARG A 89 12.69 -6.36 -9.63
N PHE A 90 11.95 -5.90 -8.64
CA PHE A 90 12.46 -5.68 -7.29
C PHE A 90 11.92 -6.75 -6.35
N GLY A 91 12.72 -7.80 -6.16
CA GLY A 91 12.58 -8.82 -5.12
C GLY A 91 11.18 -9.40 -5.05
N ALA A 92 10.90 -10.46 -5.82
CA ALA A 92 9.65 -11.22 -5.82
C ALA A 92 9.04 -11.31 -4.41
N VAL A 93 8.13 -10.39 -4.10
CA VAL A 93 7.25 -10.53 -2.94
C VAL A 93 6.23 -11.55 -3.42
N SER A 94 6.48 -12.80 -3.07
CA SER A 94 5.56 -13.91 -3.32
C SER A 94 4.20 -13.53 -2.73
N ALA A 95 3.16 -13.63 -3.56
CA ALA A 95 1.78 -13.51 -3.09
C ALA A 95 1.44 -14.58 -2.04
#